data_AF-A0A9D6ZDX3-F1
#
_entry.id   AF-A0A9D6ZDX3-F1
#
_cell.length_a   1.000
_cell.length_b   1.000
_cell.length_c   1.000
_cell.angle_alpha   90.00
_cell.angle_beta   90.00
_cell.angle_gamma   90.00
#
_symmetry.space_group_name_H-M   'P 1'
#
loop_
_entity.id
_entity.type
_entity.pdbx_description
1 polymer ?
#
loop_
_entity_poly.entity_id
_entity_poly.type
_entity_poly.pdbx_seq_one_letter_code
_entity_poly.pdbx_strand_id
1 'polypeptide(L)' 'METKDLIKQVSDVKVEIAELRRRMHMGETTNVRAIRVKRKQLARMLTVMSEQLAKEKI' A
#
# COMPACT_ATOMS: atom_id res chain seq x y z
N MET A 1 -7.78 -13.43 -6.17
CA MET A 1 -6.39 -13.07 -5.87
C MET A 1 -5.89 -14.03 -4.82
N GLU A 2 -4.78 -14.70 -5.07
CA GLU A 2 -4.13 -15.56 -4.08
C GLU A 2 -3.45 -14.67 -3.02
N THR A 3 -3.35 -15.14 -1.78
CA THR A 3 -2.72 -14.40 -0.66
C THR A 3 -1.30 -13.92 -1.00
N LYS A 4 -0.57 -14.69 -1.82
CA LYS A 4 0.76 -14.34 -2.35
C LYS A 4 0.75 -13.10 -3.26
N ASP A 5 -0.23 -12.98 -4.14
CA ASP A 5 -0.36 -11.82 -5.03
C ASP A 5 -0.63 -10.56 -4.22
N LEU A 6 -1.44 -10.69 -3.17
CA LEU A 6 -1.79 -9.58 -2.29
C LEU A 6 -0.57 -9.08 -1.51
N ILE A 7 0.29 -9.99 -1.03
CA ILE A 7 1.55 -9.64 -0.35
C ILE A 7 2.46 -8.85 -1.28
N LYS A 8 2.60 -9.28 -2.54
CA LYS A 8 3.42 -8.57 -3.53
C LYS A 8 2.89 -7.17 -3.81
N GLN A 9 1.58 -7.03 -4.02
CA GLN A 9 0.98 -5.72 -4.23
C GLN A 9 1.11 -4.81 -2.99
N VAL A 10 1.05 -5.37 -1.77
CA VAL A 10 1.28 -4.63 -0.53
C VAL A 10 2.73 -4.12 -0.44
N SER A 11 3.73 -4.93 -0.83
CA SER A 11 5.11 -4.46 -0.89
C SER A 11 5.30 -3.35 -1.93
N ASP A 12 4.69 -3.50 -3.11
CA ASP A 12 4.82 -2.52 -4.19
C ASP A 12 4.24 -1.16 -3.77
N VAL A 13 3.04 -1.16 -3.18
CA VAL A 13 2.40 0.09 -2.69
C VAL A 13 3.23 0.76 -1.58
N LYS A 14 3.92 0.00 -0.72
CA LYS A 14 4.83 0.56 0.29
C LYS A 14 6.03 1.26 -0.36
N VAL A 15 6.62 0.66 -1.39
CA VAL A 15 7.73 1.24 -2.16
C VAL A 15 7.27 2.52 -2.86
N GLU A 16 6.12 2.50 -3.53
CA GLU A 16 5.55 3.68 -4.18
C GLU A 16 5.31 4.84 -3.19
N ILE A 17 4.80 4.56 -1.98
CA ILE A 17 4.61 5.59 -0.95
C ILE A 17 5.96 6.19 -0.53
N ALA A 18 7.00 5.36 -0.39
CA ALA A 18 8.34 5.82 -0.04
C ALA A 18 8.94 6.68 -1.15
N GLU A 19 8.77 6.30 -2.42
CA GLU A 19 9.18 7.12 -3.56
C GLU A 19 8.44 8.44 -3.63
N LEU A 20 7.12 8.45 -3.52
CA LEU A 20 6.34 9.69 -3.52
C LEU A 20 6.78 10.63 -2.39
N ARG A 21 7.10 10.09 -1.22
CA ARG A 21 7.66 10.87 -0.10
C ARG A 21 9.05 11.43 -0.41
N ARG A 22 9.92 10.66 -1.07
CA ARG A 22 11.24 11.13 -1.50
C ARG A 22 11.11 12.27 -2.52
N ARG A 23 10.29 12.09 -3.57
CA ARG A 23 10.05 13.12 -4.59
C ARG A 23 9.48 14.40 -3.98
N MET A 24 8.61 14.26 -2.98
CA MET A 24 8.09 15.40 -2.22
C MET A 24 9.17 16.14 -1.44
N HIS A 25 10.08 15.42 -0.78
CA HIS A 25 11.17 16.03 -0.02
C HIS A 25 12.22 16.70 -0.93
N MET A 26 12.45 16.13 -2.11
CA MET A 26 13.34 16.71 -3.14
C MET A 26 12.70 17.88 -3.91
N GLY A 27 11.42 18.19 -3.66
CA GLY A 27 10.69 19.26 -4.35
C GLY A 27 10.25 18.92 -5.78
N GLU A 28 10.47 17.68 -6.24
CA GLU A 28 10.06 17.21 -7.58
C GLU A 28 8.54 17.10 -7.72
N THR A 29 7.81 16.97 -6.61
CA THR A 29 6.35 16.93 -6.62
C THR A 29 5.75 17.58 -5.39
N THR A 30 4.65 18.31 -5.55
CA THR A 30 3.88 18.94 -4.46
C THR A 30 2.58 18.20 -4.17
N ASN A 31 2.28 17.11 -4.90
CA ASN A 31 1.00 16.42 -4.83
C ASN A 31 0.88 15.53 -3.58
N VAL A 32 0.62 16.16 -2.44
CA VAL A 32 0.33 15.49 -1.15
C VAL A 32 -0.89 14.56 -1.21
N ARG A 33 -1.83 14.78 -2.14
CA ARG A 33 -3.05 13.97 -2.27
C ARG A 33 -2.73 12.56 -2.74
N ALA A 34 -1.75 12.41 -3.63
CA ALA A 34 -1.32 11.10 -4.14
C ALA A 34 -0.88 10.17 -3.00
N ILE A 35 -0.07 10.67 -2.07
CA ILE A 35 0.39 9.91 -0.89
C ILE A 35 -0.80 9.48 -0.01
N ARG A 36 -1.76 10.38 0.23
CA ARG A 36 -2.94 10.07 1.06
C ARG A 36 -3.81 8.98 0.43
N VAL A 37 -4.04 9.05 -0.88
CA VAL A 37 -4.81 8.04 -1.61
C VAL A 37 -4.13 6.68 -1.54
N LYS A 38 -2.82 6.62 -1.81
CA LYS A 38 -2.05 5.37 -1.75
C LYS A 38 -1.99 4.77 -0.34
N ARG A 39 -1.89 5.60 0.71
CA ARG A 39 -2.03 5.14 2.11
C ARG A 39 -3.38 4.52 2.42
N LYS A 40 -4.47 5.14 1.94
CA LYS A 40 -5.83 4.60 2.11
C LYS A 40 -5.98 3.28 1.34
N GLN A 41 -5.39 3.15 0.16
CA GLN A 41 -5.36 1.91 -0.61
C GLN A 41 -4.60 0.81 0.15
N LEU A 42 -3.39 1.11 0.65
CA LEU A 42 -2.61 0.18 1.47
C LEU A 42 -3.40 -0.33 2.67
N ALA A 43 -4.08 0.56 3.39
CA ALA A 43 -4.88 0.17 4.55
C ALA A 43 -6.00 -0.83 4.16
N ARG A 44 -6.72 -0.59 3.07
CA ARG A 44 -7.75 -1.51 2.57
C ARG A 44 -7.18 -2.87 2.19
N MET A 45 -6.01 -2.89 1.53
CA MET A 45 -5.34 -4.14 1.16
C MET A 45 -4.91 -4.95 2.38
N LEU A 46 -4.37 -4.29 3.40
CA LEU A 46 -4.01 -4.93 4.66
C LEU A 46 -5.23 -5.49 5.40
N THR A 47 -6.37 -4.80 5.35
CA THR A 47 -7.63 -5.33 5.92
C THR A 47 -8.05 -6.62 5.23
N VAL A 48 -8.10 -6.65 3.88
CA VAL A 48 -8.45 -7.86 3.12
C VAL A 48 -7.45 -8.99 3.40
N MET A 49 -6.15 -8.67 3.47
CA MET A 49 -5.12 -9.66 3.81
C MET A 49 -5.36 -10.27 5.19
N SER A 50 -5.69 -9.43 6.18
CA SER A 50 -5.99 -9.88 7.54
C SER A 50 -7.24 -10.76 7.58
N GLU A 51 -8.28 -10.42 6.81
CA GLU A 51 -9.48 -11.24 6.69
C GLU A 51 -9.20 -12.59 6.03
N GLN A 52 -8.37 -12.64 4.99
CA GLN A 52 -7.96 -13.89 4.34
C GLN A 52 -7.19 -14.78 5.31
N LEU A 53 -6.20 -14.23 6.02
CA LEU A 53 -5.44 -14.98 7.03
C LEU A 53 -6.30 -15.46 8.20
N ALA A 54 -7.33 -14.71 8.58
CA ALA A 54 -8.29 -15.14 9.59
C ALA A 54 -9.16 -16.31 9.09
N LYS A 55 -9.57 -16.29 7.82
CA LYS A 55 -10.33 -17.38 7.17
C LYS A 55 -9.49 -18.65 6.99
N GLU A 56 -8.19 -18.53 6.72
CA GLU A 56 -7.27 -19.67 6.60
C GLU A 56 -7.00 -20.37 7.95
N LYS A 57 -7.29 -19.70 9.08
CA LYS A 57 -7.09 -20.24 10.44
C LYS A 57 -8.32 -20.95 11.02
N ILE A 58 -9.47 -20.87 10.36
CA ILE A 58 -10.72 -21.57 10.72
C ILE A 58 -10.82 -22.81 9.84
#